data_AF-A0A0D0CHI9-F1
#
_entry.id   AF-A0A0D0CHI9-F1
#
_cell.length_a   1.000
_cell.length_b   1.000
_cell.length_c   1.000
_cell.angle_alpha   90.00
_cell.angle_beta   90.00
_cell.angle_gamma   90.00
#
_symmetry.space_group_name_H-M   'P 1'
#
loop_
_entity.id
_entity.type
_entity.pdbx_description
1 polymer ?
#
loop_
_entity_poly.entity_id
_entity_poly.type
_entity_poly.pdbx_seq_one_letter_code
_entity_poly.pdbx_strand_id
1 'polypeptide(L)'
;MPEVPLITTLGESERWWAERYEFLKGQGYMLRPRYRPGWKAKFSGLLEADKFEDGQALAFARIIDALRVSDSSMVAIKRVRDPLVEGRRTISTKERIATSFSNDDHKSNPRNHCIPVLQVLHIPGIDDETLLVMPWMREPNDPNFRTIGEGLQFVREIFEGLQYMHENNVAHRDCSLNNMVMDAKAMYPDGFHPCKPSESYDWKKRARYFSRTRCPPRCYLIDFGFSEVYGPRSLDL
;
A
#
# COMPACT_ATOMS: atom_id res chain seq x y z
N MET A 1 30.32 -9.35 -13.12
CA MET A 1 29.67 -8.46 -12.14
C MET A 1 28.23 -8.32 -12.56
N PRO A 2 27.23 -8.50 -11.68
CA PRO A 2 25.85 -8.22 -12.06
C PRO A 2 25.71 -6.72 -12.35
N GLU A 3 25.19 -6.37 -13.52
CA GLU A 3 24.91 -4.98 -13.90
C GLU A 3 24.00 -4.35 -12.85
N VAL A 4 24.47 -3.27 -12.22
CA VAL A 4 23.61 -2.41 -11.42
C VAL A 4 22.58 -1.82 -12.39
N PRO A 5 21.27 -2.04 -12.18
CA PRO A 5 20.25 -1.51 -13.09
C PRO A 5 20.44 -0.01 -13.24
N LEU A 6 20.64 0.44 -14.49
CA LEU A 6 20.72 1.86 -14.79
C LEU A 6 19.36 2.48 -14.46
N ILE A 7 19.33 3.52 -13.63
CA ILE A 7 18.10 4.26 -13.31
C ILE A 7 17.36 4.77 -14.56
N THR A 8 18.07 4.86 -15.68
CA THR A 8 17.61 5.26 -17.00
C THR A 8 16.81 4.19 -17.74
N THR A 9 16.77 2.94 -17.23
CA THR A 9 15.94 1.86 -17.73
C THR A 9 15.02 1.34 -16.62
N LEU A 10 13.99 0.58 -17.01
CA LEU A 10 13.12 -0.11 -16.06
C LEU A 10 13.77 -1.42 -15.63
N GLY A 11 13.88 -1.63 -14.32
CA GLY A 11 14.28 -2.93 -13.77
C GLY A 11 13.26 -4.04 -14.06
N GLU A 12 13.58 -5.30 -13.75
CA GLU A 12 12.69 -6.44 -14.00
C GLU A 12 11.30 -6.27 -13.36
N SER A 13 11.24 -5.89 -12.08
CA SER A 13 9.97 -5.68 -11.39
C SER A 13 9.19 -4.49 -11.96
N GLU A 14 9.88 -3.44 -12.37
CA GLU A 14 9.26 -2.25 -12.98
C GLU A 14 8.69 -2.56 -14.36
N ARG A 15 9.40 -3.35 -15.18
CA ARG A 15 8.91 -3.83 -16.48
C ARG A 15 7.63 -4.62 -16.33
N TRP A 16 7.55 -5.48 -15.31
CA TRP A 16 6.32 -6.21 -15.02
C TRP A 16 5.15 -5.25 -14.84
N TRP A 17 5.29 -4.18 -14.04
CA TRP A 17 4.21 -3.21 -13.87
C TRP A 17 3.91 -2.40 -15.13
N ALA A 18 4.93 -1.94 -15.85
CA ALA A 18 4.77 -1.16 -17.07
C ALA A 18 4.04 -1.94 -18.18
N GLU A 19 4.28 -3.25 -18.30
CA GLU A 19 3.55 -4.14 -19.22
C GLU A 19 2.05 -4.24 -18.91
N ARG A 20 1.64 -4.02 -17.64
CA ARG A 20 0.22 -4.01 -17.23
C ARG A 20 -0.39 -2.61 -17.22
N TYR A 21 0.32 -1.59 -17.71
CA TYR A 21 -0.16 -0.21 -17.68
C TYR A 21 -1.55 -0.03 -18.30
N GLU A 22 -1.77 -0.54 -19.52
CA GLU A 22 -3.05 -0.37 -20.21
C GLU A 22 -4.19 -1.12 -19.52
N PHE A 23 -3.90 -2.30 -18.94
CA PHE A 23 -4.88 -3.02 -18.12
C PHE A 23 -5.29 -2.21 -16.90
N LEU A 24 -4.32 -1.72 -16.12
CA LEU A 24 -4.58 -0.94 -14.90
C LEU A 24 -5.30 0.38 -15.22
N LYS A 25 -4.90 1.06 -16.31
CA LYS A 25 -5.59 2.24 -16.80
C LYS A 25 -7.03 1.94 -17.21
N GLY A 26 -7.27 0.80 -17.88
CA GLY A 26 -8.61 0.31 -18.19
C GLY A 26 -9.46 -0.01 -16.97
N GLN A 27 -8.83 -0.40 -15.85
CA GLN A 27 -9.47 -0.57 -14.54
C GLN A 27 -9.62 0.75 -13.75
N GLY A 28 -9.23 1.90 -14.33
CA GLY A 28 -9.36 3.21 -13.71
C GLY A 28 -8.18 3.61 -12.80
N TYR A 29 -7.01 3.00 -12.96
CA TYR A 29 -5.81 3.31 -12.18
C TYR A 29 -4.67 3.81 -13.07
N MET A 30 -4.24 5.04 -12.85
CA MET A 30 -3.21 5.71 -13.63
C MET A 30 -1.84 5.61 -12.92
N LEU A 31 -0.90 4.90 -13.52
CA LEU A 31 0.48 4.83 -13.02
C LEU A 31 1.26 6.12 -13.31
N ARG A 32 2.33 6.34 -12.53
CA ARG A 32 3.29 7.45 -12.72
C ARG A 32 3.92 7.46 -14.12
N PRO A 33 4.42 8.62 -14.60
CA PRO A 33 5.01 8.76 -15.93
C PRO A 33 6.09 7.72 -16.27
N ARG A 34 6.90 7.31 -15.29
CA ARG A 34 7.94 6.27 -15.44
C ARG A 34 7.43 4.95 -16.01
N TYR A 35 6.18 4.57 -15.71
CA TYR A 35 5.62 3.27 -16.10
C TYR A 35 4.69 3.35 -17.32
N ARG A 36 4.64 4.51 -17.99
CA ARG A 36 3.81 4.70 -19.18
C ARG A 36 4.50 4.08 -20.42
N PRO A 37 3.74 3.51 -21.36
CA PRO A 37 4.28 3.00 -22.62
C PRO A 37 5.13 4.06 -23.33
N GLY A 38 6.33 3.66 -23.77
CA GLY A 38 7.27 4.54 -24.46
C GLY A 38 8.04 5.51 -23.57
N TRP A 39 7.99 5.37 -22.25
CA TRP A 39 8.81 6.16 -21.34
C TRP A 39 10.31 6.09 -21.70
N LYS A 40 10.98 7.25 -21.62
CA LYS A 40 12.42 7.41 -21.83
C LYS A 40 12.95 8.36 -20.76
N ALA A 41 14.01 7.95 -20.07
CA ALA A 41 14.67 8.79 -19.08
C ALA A 41 15.18 10.09 -19.71
N LYS A 42 14.95 11.21 -19.01
CA LYS A 42 15.49 12.54 -19.35
C LYS A 42 16.77 12.87 -18.60
N PHE A 43 17.26 11.91 -17.82
CA PHE A 43 18.41 12.02 -16.95
C PHE A 43 19.40 10.91 -17.30
N SER A 44 20.68 11.16 -17.04
CA SER A 44 21.80 10.29 -17.40
C SER A 44 22.38 9.50 -16.23
N GLY A 45 22.00 9.86 -14.99
CA GLY A 45 22.50 9.20 -13.78
C GLY A 45 21.67 9.53 -12.54
N LEU A 46 22.02 8.87 -11.42
CA LEU A 46 21.22 8.89 -10.19
C LEU A 46 21.02 10.29 -9.59
N LEU A 47 22.07 11.12 -9.59
CA LEU A 47 22.00 12.48 -9.04
C LEU A 47 21.06 13.39 -9.84
N GLU A 48 21.01 13.19 -11.16
CA GLU A 48 20.11 13.92 -12.03
C GLU A 48 18.67 13.39 -11.90
N ALA A 49 18.51 12.06 -11.80
CA ALA A 49 17.21 11.41 -11.61
C ALA A 49 16.46 11.90 -10.36
N ASP A 50 17.16 12.23 -9.27
CA ASP A 50 16.53 12.73 -8.03
C ASP A 50 15.74 14.04 -8.23
N LYS A 51 15.98 14.77 -9.33
CA LYS A 51 15.28 16.01 -9.68
C LYS A 51 13.96 15.77 -10.43
N PHE A 52 13.70 14.55 -10.88
CA PHE A 52 12.54 14.22 -11.71
C PHE A 52 11.62 13.19 -11.05
N GLU A 53 10.31 13.35 -11.23
CA GLU A 53 9.29 12.40 -10.77
C GLU A 53 9.52 11.00 -11.34
N ASP A 54 9.83 10.93 -12.63
CA ASP A 54 10.08 9.69 -13.36
C ASP A 54 11.49 9.12 -13.14
N GLY A 55 12.31 9.82 -12.34
CA GLY A 55 13.54 9.30 -11.77
C GLY A 55 13.36 8.48 -10.50
N GLN A 56 12.16 8.48 -9.91
CA GLN A 56 11.89 7.73 -8.68
C GLN A 56 11.41 6.31 -8.99
N ALA A 57 12.26 5.31 -8.75
CA ALA A 57 11.96 3.90 -8.96
C ALA A 57 11.04 3.32 -7.85
N LEU A 58 10.55 2.09 -8.07
CA LEU A 58 9.78 1.36 -7.06
C LEU A 58 10.64 1.08 -5.81
N ALA A 59 10.08 1.37 -4.63
CA ALA A 59 10.68 0.95 -3.36
C ALA A 59 10.52 -0.56 -3.12
N PHE A 60 9.39 -1.14 -3.55
CA PHE A 60 9.07 -2.55 -3.35
C PHE A 60 8.60 -3.18 -4.66
N ALA A 61 9.23 -4.29 -5.07
CA ALA A 61 8.93 -4.97 -6.34
C ALA A 61 7.45 -5.35 -6.54
N ARG A 62 6.75 -5.67 -5.44
CA ARG A 62 5.35 -6.15 -5.45
C ARG A 62 4.31 -5.08 -5.17
N ILE A 63 4.70 -3.82 -5.01
CA ILE A 63 3.78 -2.73 -4.68
C ILE A 63 4.06 -1.56 -5.62
N ILE A 64 3.02 -1.04 -6.26
CA ILE A 64 3.10 0.19 -7.06
C ILE A 64 2.05 1.20 -6.60
N ASP A 65 2.37 2.47 -6.72
CA ASP A 65 1.44 3.56 -6.53
C ASP A 65 0.67 3.90 -7.82
N ALA A 66 -0.57 4.35 -7.66
CA ALA A 66 -1.38 4.87 -8.76
C ALA A 66 -2.34 5.96 -8.28
N LEU A 67 -2.84 6.78 -9.22
CA LEU A 67 -4.03 7.60 -8.98
C LEU A 67 -5.27 6.89 -9.50
N ARG A 68 -6.30 6.80 -8.67
CA ARG A 68 -7.63 6.41 -9.12
C ARG A 68 -8.23 7.52 -9.98
N VAL A 69 -8.63 7.19 -11.20
CA VAL A 69 -9.06 8.19 -12.21
C VAL A 69 -10.34 8.92 -11.79
N SER A 70 -11.24 8.27 -11.06
CA SER A 70 -12.54 8.85 -10.70
C SER A 70 -12.46 10.02 -9.72
N ASP A 71 -11.46 10.06 -8.85
CA ASP A 71 -11.37 11.06 -7.77
C ASP A 71 -9.95 11.53 -7.45
N SER A 72 -8.96 11.08 -8.22
CA SER A 72 -7.53 11.37 -7.99
C SER A 72 -7.01 10.94 -6.62
N SER A 73 -7.68 10.00 -5.94
CA SER A 73 -7.14 9.42 -4.71
C SER A 73 -5.96 8.51 -5.02
N MET A 74 -4.91 8.62 -4.21
CA MET A 74 -3.71 7.80 -4.31
C MET A 74 -3.97 6.41 -3.72
N VAL A 75 -3.58 5.37 -4.45
CA VAL A 75 -3.75 3.97 -4.07
C VAL A 75 -2.42 3.22 -4.15
N ALA A 76 -2.29 2.20 -3.31
CA ALA A 76 -1.28 1.16 -3.43
C ALA A 76 -1.90 -0.07 -4.11
N ILE A 77 -1.20 -0.64 -5.09
CA ILE A 77 -1.60 -1.87 -5.76
C ILE A 77 -0.57 -2.94 -5.39
N LYS A 78 -0.96 -3.88 -4.54
CA LYS A 78 -0.10 -4.98 -4.07
C LYS A 78 -0.36 -6.23 -4.90
N ARG A 79 0.69 -6.75 -5.53
CA ARG A 79 0.69 -8.03 -6.24
C ARG A 79 0.81 -9.17 -5.25
N VAL A 80 -0.15 -10.08 -5.27
CA VAL A 80 -0.28 -11.24 -4.37
C VAL A 80 -0.25 -12.50 -5.21
N ARG A 81 0.60 -13.46 -4.82
CA ARG A 81 0.63 -14.78 -5.47
C ARG A 81 -0.36 -15.72 -4.80
N ASP A 82 -1.24 -16.33 -5.58
CA ASP A 82 -2.21 -17.30 -5.13
C ASP A 82 -1.82 -18.72 -5.60
N PRO A 83 -2.07 -19.76 -4.79
CA PRO A 83 -1.79 -21.12 -5.18
C PRO A 83 -2.75 -21.59 -6.29
N LEU A 84 -2.21 -22.37 -7.22
CA LEU A 84 -2.98 -23.09 -8.23
C LEU A 84 -3.26 -24.52 -7.74
N VAL A 85 -4.52 -24.90 -7.69
CA VAL A 85 -4.96 -26.28 -7.40
C VAL A 85 -5.74 -26.75 -8.62
N GLU A 86 -5.31 -27.85 -9.23
CA GLU A 86 -5.92 -28.41 -10.46
C GLU A 86 -6.04 -27.39 -11.60
N GLY A 87 -5.04 -26.52 -11.74
CA GLY A 87 -5.02 -25.46 -12.78
C GLY A 87 -6.00 -24.32 -12.52
N ARG A 88 -6.62 -24.26 -11.34
CA ARG A 88 -7.51 -23.17 -10.93
C ARG A 88 -6.93 -22.40 -9.75
N ARG A 89 -7.13 -21.10 -9.79
CA ARG A 89 -6.77 -20.20 -8.70
C ARG A 89 -7.54 -20.57 -7.43
N THR A 90 -6.82 -20.57 -6.30
CA THR A 90 -7.41 -20.64 -4.96
C THR A 90 -7.06 -19.38 -4.16
N ILE A 91 -7.98 -18.92 -3.30
CA ILE A 91 -7.74 -17.70 -2.51
C ILE A 91 -6.74 -18.05 -1.41
N SER A 92 -5.55 -17.43 -1.44
CA SER A 92 -4.57 -17.61 -0.37
C SER A 92 -5.07 -17.07 0.98
N THR A 93 -4.58 -17.64 2.09
CA THR A 93 -4.95 -17.17 3.45
C THR A 93 -4.74 -15.66 3.62
N LYS A 94 -3.63 -15.12 3.11
CA LYS A 94 -3.32 -13.69 3.13
C LYS A 94 -4.36 -12.83 2.38
N GLU A 95 -4.84 -13.26 1.22
CA GLU A 95 -5.88 -12.52 0.49
C GLU A 95 -7.20 -12.62 1.23
N ARG A 96 -7.56 -13.84 1.69
CA ARG A 96 -8.79 -14.07 2.44
C ARG A 96 -8.87 -13.19 3.69
N ILE A 97 -7.79 -13.10 4.47
CA ILE A 97 -7.74 -12.25 5.67
C ILE A 97 -7.75 -10.76 5.29
N ALA A 98 -6.97 -10.33 4.30
CA ALA A 98 -6.95 -8.93 3.87
C ALA A 98 -8.35 -8.46 3.42
N THR A 99 -9.06 -9.30 2.69
CA THR A 99 -10.39 -8.99 2.15
C THR A 99 -11.51 -9.15 3.19
N SER A 100 -11.38 -10.06 4.17
CA SER A 100 -12.42 -10.29 5.17
C SER A 100 -12.74 -9.04 5.98
N PHE A 101 -11.74 -8.23 6.34
CA PHE A 101 -11.95 -6.98 7.09
C PHE A 101 -12.46 -5.79 6.23
N SER A 102 -12.78 -6.02 4.95
CA SER A 102 -13.15 -4.98 4.00
C SER A 102 -14.62 -5.03 3.55
N ASN A 103 -15.46 -5.87 4.16
CA ASN A 103 -16.91 -5.85 3.94
C ASN A 103 -17.59 -4.70 4.73
N ASP A 104 -18.88 -4.47 4.49
CA ASP A 104 -19.62 -3.34 5.09
C ASP A 104 -19.71 -3.43 6.63
N ASP A 105 -19.83 -4.64 7.18
CA ASP A 105 -19.87 -4.88 8.62
C ASP A 105 -18.57 -4.46 9.29
N HIS A 106 -17.42 -4.83 8.72
CA HIS A 106 -16.13 -4.43 9.28
C HIS A 106 -15.75 -2.98 8.96
N LYS A 107 -16.11 -2.45 7.78
CA LYS A 107 -15.81 -1.07 7.38
C LYS A 107 -16.50 -0.04 8.27
N SER A 108 -17.72 -0.33 8.71
CA SER A 108 -18.47 0.57 9.59
C SER A 108 -17.98 0.56 11.04
N ASN A 109 -17.20 -0.45 11.44
CA ASN A 109 -16.69 -0.56 12.80
C ASN A 109 -15.48 0.38 13.03
N PRO A 110 -15.55 1.34 13.96
CA PRO A 110 -14.45 2.26 14.22
C PRO A 110 -13.21 1.59 14.80
N ARG A 111 -13.31 0.39 15.40
CA ARG A 111 -12.17 -0.38 15.91
C ARG A 111 -11.46 -1.20 14.83
N ASN A 112 -12.03 -1.26 13.62
CA ASN A 112 -11.35 -1.89 12.51
C ASN A 112 -10.22 -1.01 12.01
N HIS A 113 -9.00 -1.37 12.38
CA HIS A 113 -7.78 -0.75 11.87
C HIS A 113 -7.07 -1.65 10.85
N CYS A 114 -7.72 -2.66 10.27
CA CYS A 114 -7.16 -3.35 9.11
C CYS A 114 -7.28 -2.46 7.87
N ILE A 115 -6.22 -2.34 7.07
CA ILE A 115 -6.28 -1.55 5.83
C ILE A 115 -7.40 -2.07 4.91
N PRO A 116 -8.27 -1.19 4.40
CA PRO A 116 -9.34 -1.64 3.53
C PRO A 116 -8.80 -2.01 2.14
N VAL A 117 -9.21 -3.17 1.64
CA VAL A 117 -9.10 -3.53 0.22
C VAL A 117 -10.25 -2.87 -0.52
N LEU A 118 -9.91 -1.94 -1.41
CA LEU A 118 -10.86 -1.18 -2.22
C LEU A 118 -11.37 -1.99 -3.41
N GLN A 119 -10.47 -2.77 -4.03
CA GLN A 119 -10.78 -3.60 -5.18
C GLN A 119 -9.79 -4.76 -5.26
N VAL A 120 -10.28 -5.91 -5.74
CA VAL A 120 -9.47 -7.07 -6.12
C VAL A 120 -9.50 -7.17 -7.64
N LEU A 121 -8.33 -7.12 -8.29
CA LEU A 121 -8.21 -7.24 -9.75
C LEU A 121 -7.54 -8.57 -10.11
N HIS A 122 -8.09 -9.23 -11.12
CA HIS A 122 -7.52 -10.42 -11.74
C HIS A 122 -7.00 -10.05 -13.12
N ILE A 123 -5.76 -10.43 -13.42
CA ILE A 123 -5.12 -10.09 -14.69
C ILE A 123 -5.49 -11.18 -15.72
N PRO A 124 -6.05 -10.82 -16.88
CA PRO A 124 -6.35 -11.80 -17.92
C PRO A 124 -5.10 -12.59 -18.32
N GLY A 125 -5.19 -13.93 -18.28
CA GLY A 125 -4.09 -14.83 -18.64
C GLY A 125 -3.02 -15.04 -17.56
N ILE A 126 -3.21 -14.52 -16.34
CA ILE A 126 -2.36 -14.79 -15.18
C ILE A 126 -3.23 -15.29 -14.03
N ASP A 127 -3.24 -16.60 -13.82
CA ASP A 127 -4.15 -17.23 -12.85
C ASP A 127 -3.55 -17.36 -11.44
N ASP A 128 -2.23 -17.25 -11.29
CA ASP A 128 -1.54 -17.37 -9.99
C ASP A 128 -1.28 -16.01 -9.31
N GLU A 129 -1.82 -14.91 -9.85
CA GLU A 129 -1.60 -13.58 -9.29
C GLU A 129 -2.87 -12.72 -9.24
N THR A 130 -3.03 -12.07 -8.09
CA THR A 130 -4.11 -11.14 -7.79
C THR A 130 -3.53 -9.79 -7.41
N LEU A 131 -4.19 -8.71 -7.81
CA LEU A 131 -3.84 -7.36 -7.38
C LEU A 131 -4.83 -6.85 -6.35
N LEU A 132 -4.34 -6.50 -5.17
CA LEU A 132 -5.12 -5.85 -4.12
C LEU A 132 -4.90 -4.34 -4.21
N VAL A 133 -5.96 -3.61 -4.51
CA VAL A 133 -5.97 -2.14 -4.48
C VAL A 133 -6.36 -1.70 -3.08
N MET A 134 -5.51 -0.89 -2.46
CA MET A 134 -5.70 -0.34 -1.11
C MET A 134 -5.42 1.17 -1.14
N PRO A 135 -5.92 1.98 -0.20
CA PRO A 135 -5.49 3.37 -0.10
C PRO A 135 -3.98 3.44 0.12
N TRP A 136 -3.32 4.43 -0.48
CA TRP A 136 -1.92 4.68 -0.17
C TRP A 136 -1.82 5.33 1.21
N MET A 137 -0.97 4.78 2.06
CA MET A 137 -0.78 5.23 3.43
C MET A 137 0.66 5.69 3.66
N ARG A 138 0.88 6.46 4.72
CA ARG A 138 2.21 6.96 5.11
C ARG A 138 2.76 6.17 6.29
N GLU A 139 4.08 6.12 6.41
CA GLU A 139 4.74 5.57 7.60
C GLU A 139 4.35 6.35 8.86
N PRO A 140 4.10 5.68 9.99
CA PRO A 140 3.54 6.32 11.18
C PRO A 140 4.52 7.26 11.87
N ASN A 141 5.83 7.06 11.68
CA ASN A 141 6.91 7.87 12.22
C ASN A 141 7.43 8.95 11.25
N ASP A 142 6.84 9.09 10.06
CA ASP A 142 7.19 10.16 9.11
C ASP A 142 5.97 11.05 8.81
N PRO A 143 5.93 12.32 9.27
CA PRO A 143 6.99 13.03 9.99
C PRO A 143 7.10 12.54 11.44
N ASN A 144 8.20 12.83 12.15
CA ASN A 144 8.35 12.41 13.55
C ASN A 144 7.18 12.87 14.44
N PHE A 145 6.84 12.07 15.45
CA PHE A 145 5.92 12.46 16.51
C PHE A 145 6.43 13.71 17.23
N ARG A 146 5.55 14.70 17.44
CA ARG A 146 5.89 15.98 18.09
C ARG A 146 5.50 16.03 19.56
N THR A 147 4.54 15.20 19.98
CA THR A 147 4.06 15.15 21.35
C THR A 147 3.85 13.70 21.81
N ILE A 148 3.85 13.50 23.12
CA ILE A 148 3.49 12.22 23.73
C ILE A 148 2.06 11.82 23.35
N GLY A 149 1.14 12.79 23.23
CA GLY A 149 -0.24 12.56 22.83
C GLY A 149 -0.37 11.95 21.43
N GLU A 150 0.45 12.39 20.48
CA GLU A 150 0.48 11.80 19.13
C GLU A 150 0.94 10.34 19.17
N GLY A 151 1.94 10.02 20.00
CA GLY A 151 2.41 8.64 20.20
C GLY A 151 1.39 7.75 20.90
N LEU A 152 0.72 8.27 21.94
CA LEU A 152 -0.33 7.55 22.66
C LEU A 152 -1.55 7.26 21.77
N GLN A 153 -1.94 8.19 20.90
CA GLN A 153 -3.00 7.96 19.92
C GLN A 153 -2.63 6.79 18.99
N PHE A 154 -1.43 6.80 18.42
CA PHE A 154 -0.94 5.74 17.55
C PHE A 154 -0.98 4.37 18.23
N VAL A 155 -0.41 4.26 19.44
CA VAL A 155 -0.39 2.99 20.20
C VAL A 155 -1.80 2.51 20.50
N ARG A 156 -2.70 3.41 20.91
CA ARG A 156 -4.09 3.06 21.19
C ARG A 156 -4.79 2.48 19.96
N GLU A 157 -4.72 3.16 18.82
CA GLU A 157 -5.39 2.72 17.58
C GLU A 157 -4.84 1.37 17.06
N ILE A 158 -3.52 1.15 17.17
CA ILE A 158 -2.93 -0.15 16.82
C ILE A 158 -3.45 -1.26 17.76
N PHE A 159 -3.54 -1.00 19.07
CA PHE A 159 -4.07 -1.98 20.02
C PHE A 159 -5.57 -2.24 19.85
N GLU A 160 -6.37 -1.20 19.56
CA GLU A 160 -7.78 -1.35 19.20
C GLU A 160 -7.93 -2.24 17.95
N GLY A 161 -7.09 -2.03 16.95
CA GLY A 161 -7.02 -2.86 15.74
C GLY A 161 -6.71 -4.32 16.02
N LEU A 162 -5.66 -4.59 16.81
CA LEU A 162 -5.27 -5.95 17.19
C LEU A 162 -6.36 -6.63 18.01
N GLN A 163 -6.96 -5.93 18.97
CA GLN A 163 -8.09 -6.46 19.74
C GLN A 163 -9.24 -6.83 18.82
N TYR A 164 -9.58 -5.97 17.86
CA TYR A 164 -10.62 -6.24 16.89
C TYR A 164 -10.32 -7.44 16.00
N MET A 165 -9.08 -7.60 15.55
CA MET A 165 -8.66 -8.81 14.82
C MET A 165 -8.86 -10.06 15.69
N HIS A 166 -8.46 -10.02 16.96
CA HIS A 166 -8.60 -11.14 17.88
C HIS A 166 -10.06 -11.51 18.18
N GLU A 167 -10.95 -10.53 18.29
CA GLU A 167 -12.41 -10.77 18.41
C GLU A 167 -12.99 -11.49 17.19
N ASN A 168 -12.35 -11.33 16.03
CA ASN A 168 -12.69 -12.03 14.79
C ASN A 168 -11.85 -13.32 14.60
N ASN A 169 -11.21 -13.80 15.67
CA ASN A 169 -10.34 -14.97 15.69
C ASN A 169 -9.16 -14.92 14.70
N VAL A 170 -8.66 -13.72 14.39
CA VAL A 170 -7.48 -13.54 13.54
C VAL A 170 -6.33 -12.98 14.37
N ALA A 171 -5.16 -13.62 14.33
CA ALA A 171 -3.94 -13.04 14.87
C ALA A 171 -3.06 -12.51 13.73
N HIS A 172 -2.52 -11.30 13.87
CA HIS A 172 -1.65 -10.68 12.85
C HIS A 172 -0.30 -11.40 12.67
N ARG A 173 0.29 -11.87 13.78
CA ARG A 173 1.57 -12.60 13.87
C ARG A 173 2.84 -11.89 13.37
N ASP A 174 2.72 -10.75 12.70
CA ASP A 174 3.84 -9.89 12.29
C ASP A 174 3.56 -8.40 12.61
N CYS A 175 3.36 -8.08 13.89
CA CYS A 175 3.00 -6.74 14.34
C CYS A 175 4.26 -5.86 14.56
N SER A 176 4.98 -5.57 13.47
CA SER A 176 6.14 -4.67 13.47
C SER A 176 5.75 -3.27 12.99
N LEU A 177 6.58 -2.25 13.28
CA LEU A 177 6.35 -0.87 12.84
C LEU A 177 6.22 -0.75 11.30
N ASN A 178 6.89 -1.62 10.54
CA ASN A 178 6.81 -1.64 9.07
C ASN A 178 5.45 -2.11 8.56
N ASN A 179 4.66 -2.78 9.40
CA ASN A 179 3.30 -3.24 9.11
C ASN A 179 2.23 -2.34 9.74
N MET A 180 2.61 -1.13 10.14
CA MET A 180 1.72 -0.09 10.64
C MET A 180 1.84 1.12 9.75
N VAL A 181 0.72 1.74 9.41
CA VAL A 181 0.67 2.91 8.53
C VAL A 181 -0.38 3.90 9.02
N MET A 182 -0.39 5.10 8.46
CA MET A 182 -1.38 6.13 8.78
C MET A 182 -1.99 6.75 7.53
N ASP A 183 -3.29 7.04 7.60
CA ASP A 183 -3.97 7.87 6.62
C ASP A 183 -3.62 9.34 6.85
N ALA A 184 -2.63 9.81 6.09
CA ALA A 184 -2.10 11.17 6.18
C ALA A 184 -2.83 12.15 5.25
N LYS A 185 -3.93 11.78 4.59
CA LYS A 185 -4.60 12.64 3.59
C LYS A 185 -4.99 14.00 4.18
N ALA A 186 -5.54 14.03 5.39
CA ALA A 186 -5.90 15.28 6.07
C ALA A 186 -4.69 16.10 6.52
N MET A 187 -3.55 15.45 6.81
CA MET A 187 -2.31 16.12 7.18
C MET A 187 -1.66 16.82 5.97
N TYR A 188 -1.83 16.28 4.76
CA TYR A 188 -1.20 16.75 3.53
C TYR A 188 -2.25 17.29 2.55
N PRO A 189 -2.69 18.56 2.67
CA PRO A 189 -3.76 19.12 1.84
C PRO A 189 -3.43 19.13 0.34
N ASP A 190 -2.14 19.19 0.01
CA ASP A 190 -1.60 19.19 -1.34
C ASP A 190 -1.13 17.78 -1.79
N GLY A 191 -1.33 16.76 -0.96
CA GLY A 191 -0.79 15.42 -1.14
C GLY A 191 0.73 15.33 -0.94
N PHE A 192 1.27 14.14 -1.19
CA PHE A 192 2.69 13.83 -1.15
C PHE A 192 3.03 12.72 -2.15
N HIS A 193 4.30 12.65 -2.56
CA HIS A 193 4.77 11.65 -3.52
C HIS A 193 5.16 10.33 -2.81
N PRO A 194 4.68 9.17 -3.29
CA PRO A 194 4.96 7.82 -2.76
C PRO A 194 6.43 7.50 -2.47
N CYS A 195 7.31 7.82 -3.42
CA CYS A 195 8.75 7.51 -3.31
C CYS A 195 9.59 8.66 -2.77
N LYS A 196 9.02 9.87 -2.71
CA LYS A 196 9.72 11.09 -2.27
C LYS A 196 8.76 11.95 -1.46
N PRO A 197 8.42 11.55 -0.22
CA PRO A 197 7.30 12.13 0.52
C PRO A 197 7.45 13.62 0.91
N SER A 198 8.59 14.24 0.56
CA SER A 198 8.86 15.68 0.66
C SER A 198 8.35 16.50 -0.55
N GLU A 199 7.94 15.86 -1.64
CA GLU A 199 7.37 16.48 -2.85
C GLU A 199 5.88 16.17 -2.97
N SER A 200 5.11 17.02 -3.67
CA SER A 200 3.73 16.74 -4.08
C SER A 200 3.69 15.60 -5.09
N TYR A 201 2.55 14.91 -5.19
CA TYR A 201 2.41 13.79 -6.12
C TYR A 201 2.71 14.20 -7.58
N ASP A 202 2.27 15.38 -8.00
CA ASP A 202 2.52 15.92 -9.35
C ASP A 202 3.91 16.55 -9.55
N TRP A 203 4.79 16.43 -8.55
CA TRP A 203 6.17 16.90 -8.57
C TRP A 203 6.37 18.42 -8.77
N LYS A 204 5.31 19.23 -8.60
CA LYS A 204 5.39 20.68 -8.84
C LYS A 204 5.85 21.50 -7.64
N LYS A 205 5.71 20.97 -6.43
CA LYS A 205 6.01 21.71 -5.19
C LYS A 205 6.39 20.77 -4.06
N ARG A 206 7.03 21.34 -3.03
CA ARG A 206 7.26 20.66 -1.76
C ARG A 206 5.92 20.29 -1.10
N ALA A 207 5.85 19.08 -0.55
CA ALA A 207 4.72 18.63 0.25
C ALA A 207 4.69 19.38 1.59
N ARG A 208 3.65 20.18 1.81
CA ARG A 208 3.38 20.84 3.10
C ARG A 208 2.44 19.98 3.92
N TYR A 209 2.63 20.00 5.24
CA TYR A 209 1.80 19.21 6.14
C TYR A 209 1.50 19.92 7.46
N PHE A 210 0.41 19.49 8.09
CA PHE A 210 0.05 19.85 9.46
C PHE A 210 0.49 18.74 10.44
N SER A 211 0.70 19.09 11.71
CA SER A 211 1.01 18.09 12.75
C SER A 211 -0.17 17.14 12.98
N ARG A 212 0.09 15.96 13.53
CA ARG A 212 -0.95 15.00 13.93
C ARG A 212 -1.86 15.60 15.01
N THR A 213 -1.32 16.47 15.87
CA THR A 213 -2.14 17.22 16.85
C THR A 213 -3.20 18.11 16.17
N ARG A 214 -2.89 18.72 15.01
CA ARG A 214 -3.84 19.57 14.28
C ARG A 214 -4.77 18.77 13.38
N CYS A 215 -4.23 17.72 12.75
CA CYS A 215 -4.95 16.83 11.84
C CYS A 215 -4.67 15.38 12.26
N PRO A 216 -5.40 14.84 13.26
CA PRO A 216 -5.16 13.49 13.76
C PRO A 216 -5.38 12.46 12.65
N PRO A 217 -4.34 11.73 12.21
CA PRO A 217 -4.51 10.67 11.23
C PRO A 217 -5.09 9.44 11.93
N ARG A 218 -5.70 8.55 11.12
CA ARG A 218 -6.08 7.22 11.56
C ARG A 218 -5.00 6.21 11.17
N CYS A 219 -4.67 5.31 12.06
CA CYS A 219 -3.64 4.29 11.86
C CYS A 219 -4.24 2.96 11.43
N TYR A 220 -3.48 2.19 10.66
CA TYR A 220 -3.90 0.92 10.10
C TYR A 220 -2.79 -0.13 10.17
N LEU A 221 -3.19 -1.38 10.35
CA LEU A 221 -2.41 -2.59 10.20
C LEU A 221 -2.42 -3.02 8.73
N ILE A 222 -1.25 -3.37 8.20
CA ILE A 222 -1.06 -3.88 6.85
C ILE A 222 -0.31 -5.20 6.87
N ASP A 223 -0.25 -5.85 5.71
CA ASP A 223 0.50 -7.08 5.48
C ASP A 223 0.10 -8.27 6.36
N PHE A 224 -1.03 -8.87 6.00
CA PHE A 224 -1.54 -10.09 6.64
C PHE A 224 -0.89 -11.38 6.13
N GLY A 225 0.33 -11.30 5.59
CA GLY A 225 1.05 -12.44 5.01
C GLY A 225 1.33 -13.59 6.00
N PHE A 226 1.49 -13.25 7.28
CA PHE A 226 1.70 -14.19 8.37
C PHE A 226 0.47 -14.40 9.26
N SER A 227 -0.63 -13.69 8.97
CA SER A 227 -1.84 -13.79 9.77
C SER A 227 -2.47 -15.17 9.67
N GLU A 228 -3.11 -15.60 10.76
CA GLU A 228 -3.77 -16.90 10.85
C GLU A 228 -5.16 -16.75 11.47
N VAL A 229 -6.11 -17.56 11.00
CA VAL A 229 -7.44 -17.68 11.60
C VAL A 229 -7.39 -18.83 12.61
N TYR A 230 -7.78 -18.56 13.84
CA TYR A 230 -7.85 -19.56 14.90
C TYR A 230 -9.28 -20.07 15.05
N GLY A 231 -9.43 -21.37 15.29
CA GLY A 231 -10.74 -21.95 15.63
C GLY A 231 -11.25 -21.42 16.97
N PRO A 232 -12.56 -21.52 17.25
CA PRO A 232 -13.08 -21.28 18.57
C PRO A 232 -12.32 -22.15 19.58
N ARG A 233 -12.00 -21.60 20.76
CA ARG A 233 -11.35 -22.35 21.84
C ARG A 233 -12.12 -23.65 22.09
N SER A 234 -11.52 -24.80 21.79
CA SER A 234 -11.87 -26.04 22.48
C SER A 234 -11.36 -25.90 23.91
N LEU A 235 -12.25 -25.55 24.83
CA LEU A 235 -11.95 -25.65 26.26
C LEU A 235 -11.99 -27.13 26.63
N ASP A 236 -10.96 -27.87 26.22
CA ASP A 236 -10.64 -29.17 26.80
C ASP A 236 -9.69 -28.89 27.97
N LEU A 237 -10.27 -28.50 29.11
CA LEU A 237 -9.64 -28.53 30.43
C LEU A 237 -10.35 -29.56 31.30
#